data_AF-A0A846PCR3-F1
#
_entry.id   AF-A0A846PCR3-F1
#
_cell.length_a   1.000
_cell.length_b   1.000
_cell.length_c   1.000
_cell.angle_alpha   90.00
_cell.angle_beta   90.00
_cell.angle_gamma   90.00
#
_symmetry.space_group_name_H-M   'P 1'
#
loop_
_entity.id
_entity.type
_entity.pdbx_description
1 polymer ?
#
loop_
_entity_poly.entity_id
_entity_poly.type
_entity_poly.pdbx_seq_one_letter_code
_entity_poly.pdbx_strand_id
1 'polypeptide(L)' 'MSPYMVGDINHDRIVDINDLLLVGSAYGTQPGDLNWNGHCDIDGLEEKSEGLIDIYDLATLGKNYGKTI' A
#
# COMPACT_ATOMS: atom_id res chain seq x y z
N MET A 1 -10.04 -18.50 -0.34
CA MET A 1 -9.05 -17.41 -0.48
C MET A 1 -9.80 -16.12 -0.22
N SER A 2 -9.34 -15.27 0.69
CA SER A 2 -9.92 -13.94 0.87
C SER A 2 -9.72 -13.15 -0.43
N PRO A 3 -10.73 -12.40 -0.91
CA PRO A 3 -10.58 -11.59 -2.10
C PRO A 3 -9.55 -10.48 -1.84
N TYR A 4 -8.57 -10.37 -2.73
CA TYR A 4 -7.55 -9.33 -2.67
C TYR A 4 -8.17 -7.98 -3.07
N MET A 5 -7.99 -6.96 -2.23
CA MET A 5 -8.37 -5.57 -2.52
C MET A 5 -7.14 -4.69 -2.53
N VAL A 6 -6.95 -3.96 -3.64
CA VAL A 6 -5.89 -2.95 -3.72
C VAL A 6 -6.15 -1.86 -2.68
N GLY A 7 -5.17 -1.62 -1.81
CA GLY A 7 -5.24 -0.65 -0.72
C GLY A 7 -5.63 -1.23 0.64
N ASP A 8 -6.11 -2.47 0.72
CA ASP A 8 -6.36 -3.19 2.00
C ASP A 8 -5.09 -3.93 2.42
N ILE A 9 -4.20 -3.18 3.06
CA ILE A 9 -2.82 -3.58 3.39
C ILE A 9 -2.82 -4.43 4.66
N ASN A 10 -3.69 -4.12 5.62
CA ASN A 10 -3.80 -4.86 6.87
C ASN A 10 -4.73 -6.10 6.78
N HIS A 11 -5.44 -6.26 5.66
CA HIS A 11 -6.38 -7.36 5.37
C HIS A 11 -7.59 -7.42 6.30
N ASP A 12 -8.07 -6.27 6.77
CA ASP A 12 -9.27 -6.15 7.60
C ASP A 12 -10.57 -5.99 6.79
N ARG A 13 -10.46 -6.01 5.45
CA ARG A 13 -11.54 -5.90 4.47
C ARG A 13 -12.16 -4.51 4.34
N ILE A 14 -11.47 -3.47 4.81
CA ILE A 14 -11.81 -2.08 4.54
C ILE A 14 -10.54 -1.32 4.17
N VAL A 15 -10.61 -0.43 3.18
CA VAL A 15 -9.51 0.52 2.93
C VAL A 15 -9.77 1.76 3.76
N ASP A 16 -9.02 1.94 4.85
CA ASP A 16 -9.22 3.06 5.76
C ASP A 16 -7.91 3.73 6.21
N ILE A 17 -8.00 4.46 7.33
CA ILE A 17 -6.89 5.19 7.90
C ILE A 17 -5.76 4.26 8.40
N ASN A 18 -6.07 3.01 8.74
CA ASN A 18 -5.08 2.02 9.19
C ASN A 18 -4.17 1.61 8.03
N ASP A 19 -4.72 1.42 6.83
CA ASP A 19 -3.91 1.19 5.63
C ASP A 19 -3.05 2.40 5.31
N LEU A 20 -3.62 3.61 5.42
CA LEU A 20 -2.88 4.84 5.17
C LEU A 20 -1.72 5.01 6.17
N LEU A 21 -1.91 4.63 7.43
CA LEU A 21 -0.85 4.63 8.45
C LEU A 21 0.27 3.66 8.10
N LEU A 22 -0.05 2.50 7.52
CA LEU A 22 0.97 1.55 7.07
C LEU A 22 1.81 2.14 5.92
N VAL A 23 1.17 2.68 4.88
CA VAL A 23 1.91 3.35 3.78
C VAL A 23 2.73 4.52 4.30
N GLY A 24 2.14 5.35 5.16
CA GLY A 24 2.82 6.49 5.76
C GLY A 24 4.04 6.09 6.61
N SER A 25 3.98 4.95 7.31
CA SER A 25 5.10 4.45 8.13
C SER A 25 6.29 3.96 7.31
N ALA A 26 6.04 3.52 6.07
CA ALA A 26 7.05 3.00 5.16
C ALA A 26 7.37 3.99 4.02
N TYR A 27 6.80 5.19 4.04
CA TYR A 27 6.97 6.18 2.99
C TYR A 27 8.44 6.58 2.79
N GLY A 28 8.88 6.59 1.54
CA GLY A 28 10.25 6.91 1.13
C GLY A 28 11.26 5.78 1.34
N THR A 29 10.80 4.56 1.65
CA THR A 29 11.68 3.38 1.82
C THR A 29 11.60 2.44 0.63
N GLN A 30 12.65 1.64 0.45
CA GLN A 30 12.81 0.67 -0.65
C GLN A 30 13.44 -0.66 -0.16
N PRO A 31 13.48 -1.73 -0.98
CA PRO A 31 14.05 -3.01 -0.57
C PRO A 31 15.47 -2.86 -0.02
N GLY A 32 15.67 -3.32 1.22
CA GLY A 32 16.92 -3.19 1.96
C GLY A 32 16.86 -2.18 3.10
N ASP A 33 15.89 -1.27 3.11
CA ASP A 33 15.66 -0.36 4.23
C ASP A 33 14.96 -1.08 5.40
N LEU A 34 15.29 -0.66 6.63
CA LEU A 34 14.77 -1.27 7.85
C LEU A 34 13.24 -1.20 7.97
N ASN A 35 12.66 -0.10 7.48
CA ASN A 35 11.23 0.19 7.60
C ASN A 35 10.46 -0.15 6.31
N TRP A 36 11.10 -0.81 5.35
CA TRP A 36 10.45 -1.20 4.11
C TRP A 36 9.40 -2.28 4.36
N ASN A 37 8.18 -2.02 3.87
CA ASN A 37 7.08 -2.95 3.88
C ASN A 37 6.58 -3.16 2.46
N GLY A 38 6.91 -4.29 1.84
CA GLY A 38 6.51 -4.60 0.47
C GLY A 38 4.99 -4.67 0.23
N HIS A 39 4.16 -4.72 1.27
CA HIS A 39 2.71 -4.60 1.11
C HIS A 39 2.23 -3.16 0.89
N CYS A 40 3.09 -2.17 1.13
CA CYS A 40 2.78 -0.74 0.94
C CYS A 40 3.17 -0.22 -0.46
N ASP A 41 3.96 -0.99 -1.22
CA ASP A 41 4.25 -0.77 -2.65
C ASP A 41 3.10 -1.37 -3.47
N ILE A 42 2.04 -0.58 -3.65
CA ILE A 42 0.75 -0.98 -4.21
C ILE A 42 0.44 -0.32 -5.55
N ASP A 43 1.21 0.68 -5.96
CA ASP A 43 1.14 1.26 -7.29
C ASP A 43 1.86 0.38 -8.34
N GLY A 44 2.87 -0.39 -7.90
CA GLY A 44 3.80 -1.20 -8.69
C GLY A 44 3.29 -2.52 -9.30
N LEU A 45 2.03 -2.59 -9.76
CA LEU A 45 1.55 -3.78 -10.49
C LEU A 45 2.11 -3.92 -11.93
N GLU A 46 2.88 -2.94 -12.40
CA GLU A 46 3.71 -3.08 -13.61
C GLU A 46 5.17 -3.06 -13.19
N GLU A 47 6.04 -3.75 -13.93
CA GLU A 47 7.45 -4.10 -13.66
C GLU A 47 8.43 -2.93 -13.43
N LYS A 48 7.99 -1.89 -12.72
CA LYS A 48 8.54 -0.55 -12.70
C LYS A 48 8.35 0.20 -11.38
N SER A 49 7.80 -0.41 -10.33
CA SER A 49 8.13 0.13 -9.01
C SER A 49 9.59 -0.24 -8.76
N GLU A 50 10.44 0.77 -8.59
CA GLU A 50 11.82 0.57 -8.13
C GLU A 50 11.84 0.16 -6.63
N GLY A 51 10.75 -0.46 -6.15
CA GLY A 51 10.48 -0.83 -4.77
C GLY A 51 10.23 0.34 -3.82
N LEU A 52 10.24 1.57 -4.34
CA LEU A 52 10.11 2.79 -3.55
C LEU A 52 8.65 3.06 -3.20
N ILE A 53 8.36 3.15 -1.91
CA ILE A 53 7.04 3.54 -1.43
C ILE A 53 6.91 5.06 -1.51
N ASP A 54 6.03 5.58 -2.37
CA ASP A 54 5.94 7.01 -2.65
C ASP A 54 4.50 7.55 -2.78
N ILE A 55 4.36 8.73 -3.40
CA ILE A 55 3.09 9.42 -3.54
C ILE A 55 2.11 8.65 -4.45
N TYR A 56 2.58 7.80 -5.36
CA TYR A 56 1.73 7.00 -6.22
C TYR A 56 1.06 5.85 -5.44
N ASP A 57 1.70 5.30 -4.42
CA ASP A 57 1.07 4.37 -3.47
C ASP A 57 -0.04 5.06 -2.69
N LEU A 58 0.25 6.24 -2.13
CA LEU A 58 -0.75 7.05 -1.44
C LEU A 58 -1.92 7.41 -2.34
N ALA A 59 -1.66 7.75 -3.61
CA ALA A 59 -2.71 8.04 -4.59
C ALA A 59 -3.54 6.79 -4.92
N THR A 60 -2.89 5.62 -5.02
CA THR A 60 -3.56 4.33 -5.26
C THR A 60 -4.44 3.93 -4.07
N LEU A 61 -3.95 4.12 -2.84
CA LEU A 61 -4.76 3.94 -1.63
C LEU A 61 -5.93 4.91 -1.62
N GLY A 62 -5.70 6.21 -1.88
CA GLY A 62 -6.73 7.23 -1.93
C GLY A 62 -7.86 6.94 -2.93
N LYS A 63 -7.53 6.33 -4.09
CA LYS A 63 -8.52 5.87 -5.08
C LYS A 63 -9.41 4.73 -4.58
N ASN A 64 -8.94 3.98 -3.58
CA ASN A 64 -9.64 2.83 -3.00
C ASN A 64 -10.23 3.12 -1.62
N TYR A 65 -9.95 4.29 -1.03
CA TYR A 65 -10.39 4.66 0.31
C TYR A 65 -11.91 4.49 0.50
N GLY A 66 -12.30 3.80 1.57
CA GLY A 66 -13.67 3.48 1.93
C GLY A 66 -14.27 2.26 1.22
N LYS A 67 -13.54 1.56 0.35
CA LYS A 67 -13.99 0.29 -0.24
C LYS A 67 -13.97 -0.84 0.79
N THR A 68 -14.91 -1.78 0.65
CA THR A 68 -15.06 -2.94 1.56
C THR A 68 -15.44 -4.21 0.77
N ILE A 69 -15.10 -5.41 1.28
CA ILE A 69 -15.55 -6.72 0.74
C ILE A 69 -16.20 -7.61 1.81
#